data_AF-W2WLM2-F1
#
_entry.id   AF-W2WLM2-F1
#
_cell.length_a   1.000
_cell.length_b   1.000
_cell.length_c   1.000
_cell.angle_alpha   90.00
_cell.angle_beta   90.00
_cell.angle_gamma   90.00
#
_symmetry.space_group_name_H-M   'P 1'
#
loop_
_entity.id
_entity.type
_entity.pdbx_description
1 polymer ?
#
loop_
_entity_poly.entity_id
_entity_poly.type
_entity_poly.pdbx_seq_one_letter_code
_entity_poly.pdbx_strand_id
1 'polypeptide(L)'
;MVTNGSVNPVLQDLSIECRHIDAAGPTMFNLLENRLNKRIQDIRDVYIASRSSEVRTDFDQIQVHRGGEVPGATALELKRIRLLPFTTNVASNTVWDVMKLGVISSERCARVSIRSEDLLTSQGCFTHELDDGGRVDVRICCLMKRIEGPEGCTVLIESITEWVVRLSNSREWKHMTRDSGWVAVRPVASTAQLCQLKLEMRLQTNESVKVSTTQSKRDSLLLARGVSDVMVASVRNVLNSRHQLIDNALLDTRTTQHVAG
;
A
#
# COMPACT_ATOMS: atom_id res chain seq x y z
N MET A 1 -33.58 2.13 -17.56
CA MET A 1 -32.57 1.77 -18.57
C MET A 1 -31.21 2.15 -18.02
N VAL A 2 -30.44 1.17 -17.56
CA VAL A 2 -29.07 1.36 -17.05
C VAL A 2 -28.17 1.44 -18.27
N THR A 3 -27.58 2.60 -18.53
CA THR A 3 -26.58 2.76 -19.58
C THR A 3 -25.31 2.03 -19.16
N ASN A 4 -24.94 1.00 -19.93
CA ASN A 4 -23.66 0.33 -19.81
C ASN A 4 -22.55 1.38 -19.93
N GLY A 5 -21.88 1.65 -18.82
CA GLY A 5 -20.68 2.48 -18.77
C GLY A 5 -19.60 1.84 -19.63
N SER A 6 -19.43 2.36 -20.84
CA SER A 6 -18.36 1.99 -21.75
C SER A 6 -17.02 2.15 -21.03
N VAL A 7 -16.30 1.04 -20.89
CA VAL A 7 -14.95 1.01 -20.32
C VAL A 7 -14.01 1.69 -21.30
N ASN A 8 -13.31 2.73 -20.83
CA ASN A 8 -12.34 3.45 -21.62
C ASN A 8 -11.30 2.47 -22.19
N PRO A 9 -11.04 2.45 -23.52
CA PRO A 9 -10.12 1.51 -24.17
C PRO A 9 -8.68 1.54 -23.61
N VAL A 10 -8.31 2.58 -22.87
CA VAL A 10 -7.00 2.73 -22.19
C VAL A 10 -6.74 1.64 -21.13
N LEU A 11 -7.78 0.99 -20.60
CA LEU A 11 -7.63 -0.03 -19.54
C LEU A 11 -7.34 -1.44 -20.06
N GLN A 12 -7.39 -1.69 -21.38
CA GLN A 12 -7.31 -3.04 -21.95
C GLN A 12 -5.88 -3.49 -22.32
N ASP A 13 -4.90 -2.57 -22.38
CA ASP A 13 -3.53 -2.85 -22.85
C ASP A 13 -2.43 -2.61 -21.79
N LEU A 14 -2.79 -2.61 -20.50
CA LEU A 14 -1.83 -2.41 -19.42
C LEU A 14 -1.05 -3.71 -19.14
N SER A 15 0.09 -3.91 -19.82
CA SER A 15 1.11 -4.87 -19.42
C SER A 15 2.32 -4.15 -18.83
N ILE A 16 2.83 -4.66 -17.71
CA ILE A 16 4.07 -4.16 -17.10
C ILE A 16 5.22 -5.09 -17.52
N GLU A 17 6.35 -4.47 -17.91
CA GLU A 17 7.63 -5.13 -18.16
C GLU A 17 8.74 -4.45 -17.33
N CYS A 18 9.31 -5.14 -16.35
CA CYS A 18 10.37 -4.65 -15.47
C CYS A 18 11.76 -5.03 -16.01
N ARG A 19 12.60 -4.03 -16.30
CA ARG A 19 14.04 -4.25 -16.57
C ARG A 19 14.84 -4.22 -15.26
N HIS A 20 15.67 -5.26 -15.04
CA HIS A 20 16.32 -5.71 -13.80
C HIS A 20 17.14 -4.68 -12.98
N ILE A 21 17.22 -4.89 -11.64
CA ILE A 21 18.33 -4.44 -10.75
C ILE A 21 18.64 -5.58 -9.75
N ASP A 22 19.92 -5.73 -9.43
CA ASP A 22 20.53 -6.88 -8.74
C ASP A 22 20.58 -6.82 -7.19
N ALA A 23 20.96 -7.97 -6.63
CA ALA A 23 21.26 -8.36 -5.23
C ALA A 23 20.12 -8.88 -4.33
N ALA A 24 18.85 -8.54 -4.57
CA ALA A 24 17.71 -9.23 -3.95
C ALA A 24 16.96 -10.19 -4.92
N GLY A 25 17.56 -10.42 -6.09
CA GLY A 25 17.11 -11.38 -7.09
C GLY A 25 16.11 -10.76 -8.09
N PRO A 26 16.41 -10.79 -9.41
CA PRO A 26 15.43 -10.61 -10.49
C PRO A 26 14.07 -11.25 -10.20
N THR A 27 14.09 -12.41 -9.54
CA THR A 27 12.94 -13.23 -9.17
C THR A 27 11.89 -12.52 -8.31
N MET A 28 12.28 -11.64 -7.38
CA MET A 28 11.34 -11.02 -6.45
C MET A 28 10.51 -9.92 -7.11
N PHE A 29 11.13 -9.04 -7.89
CA PHE A 29 10.38 -8.03 -8.64
C PHE A 29 9.56 -8.64 -9.77
N ASN A 30 10.06 -9.70 -10.43
CA ASN A 30 9.27 -10.46 -11.40
C ASN A 30 8.03 -11.09 -10.74
N LEU A 31 8.14 -11.57 -9.50
CA LEU A 31 6.99 -12.08 -8.73
C LEU A 31 5.97 -10.96 -8.43
N LEU A 32 6.42 -9.79 -7.98
CA LEU A 32 5.55 -8.65 -7.70
C LEU A 32 4.87 -8.14 -8.98
N GLU A 33 5.60 -8.12 -10.08
CA GLU A 33 5.12 -7.75 -11.40
C GLU A 33 4.03 -8.72 -11.88
N ASN A 34 4.26 -10.03 -11.79
CA ASN A 34 3.23 -11.02 -12.15
C ASN A 34 1.96 -10.85 -11.31
N ARG A 35 2.09 -10.59 -10.00
CA ARG A 35 0.94 -10.32 -9.12
C ARG A 35 0.22 -9.04 -9.51
N LEU A 36 0.96 -7.98 -9.82
CA LEU A 36 0.42 -6.69 -10.21
C LEU A 36 -0.28 -6.75 -11.56
N ASN A 37 0.33 -7.41 -12.55
CA ASN A 37 -0.27 -7.67 -13.87
C ASN A 37 -1.58 -8.45 -13.74
N LYS A 38 -1.64 -9.45 -12.86
CA LYS A 38 -2.90 -10.17 -12.56
C LYS A 38 -3.96 -9.21 -12.00
N ARG A 39 -3.61 -8.35 -11.05
CA ARG A 39 -4.55 -7.39 -10.45
C ARG A 39 -5.00 -6.28 -11.39
N ILE A 40 -4.18 -5.93 -12.38
CA ILE A 40 -4.56 -4.97 -13.42
C ILE A 40 -5.74 -5.53 -14.24
N GLN A 41 -5.81 -6.84 -14.47
CA GLN A 41 -6.98 -7.45 -15.12
C GLN A 41 -8.26 -7.26 -14.29
N ASP A 42 -8.13 -7.18 -12.96
CA ASP A 42 -9.21 -6.96 -12.01
C ASP A 42 -9.39 -5.47 -11.63
N ILE A 43 -8.76 -4.52 -12.35
CA ILE A 43 -8.78 -3.09 -12.01
C ILE A 43 -10.20 -2.51 -11.97
N ARG A 44 -11.14 -3.10 -12.71
CA ARG A 44 -12.55 -2.69 -12.71
C ARG A 44 -13.16 -2.79 -11.31
N ASP A 45 -12.86 -3.86 -10.57
CA ASP A 45 -13.41 -4.07 -9.24
C ASP A 45 -12.81 -3.05 -8.25
N VAL A 46 -11.51 -2.75 -8.38
CA VAL A 46 -10.86 -1.67 -7.64
C VAL A 46 -11.50 -0.32 -7.98
N TYR A 47 -11.77 -0.05 -9.25
CA TYR A 47 -12.41 1.19 -9.67
C TYR A 47 -13.81 1.31 -9.04
N ILE A 48 -14.63 0.26 -9.10
CA ILE A 48 -15.96 0.23 -8.49
C ILE A 48 -15.87 0.43 -6.97
N ALA A 49 -14.99 -0.30 -6.28
CA ALA A 49 -14.79 -0.18 -4.84
C ALA A 49 -14.28 1.22 -4.42
N SER A 50 -13.42 1.82 -5.24
CA SER A 50 -12.95 3.19 -5.00
C SER A 50 -14.05 4.24 -5.24
N ARG A 51 -15.06 3.93 -6.05
CA ARG A 51 -16.18 4.83 -6.36
C ARG A 51 -17.33 4.69 -5.37
N SER A 52 -17.56 3.50 -4.83
CA SER A 52 -18.54 3.29 -3.77
C SER A 52 -18.08 4.00 -2.50
N SER A 53 -18.64 5.18 -2.19
CA SER A 53 -18.91 5.62 -0.82
C SER A 53 -19.53 7.01 -0.79
N GLU A 54 -20.64 7.10 -0.05
CA GLU A 54 -21.32 8.31 0.42
C GLU A 54 -20.66 8.94 1.67
N VAL A 55 -19.48 8.47 2.07
CA VAL A 55 -18.86 8.89 3.33
C VAL A 55 -18.29 10.30 3.21
N ARG A 56 -18.99 11.26 3.81
CA ARG A 56 -18.63 12.69 3.92
C ARG A 56 -17.65 12.99 5.05
N THR A 57 -17.02 11.99 5.65
CA THR A 57 -16.13 12.18 6.80
C THR A 57 -14.90 11.30 6.68
N ASP A 58 -13.85 11.66 7.42
CA ASP A 58 -12.67 10.81 7.51
C ASP A 58 -13.01 9.47 8.16
N PHE A 59 -12.38 8.41 7.66
CA PHE A 59 -12.54 7.04 8.17
C PHE A 59 -11.18 6.36 8.25
N ASP A 60 -10.92 5.63 9.33
CA ASP A 60 -9.72 4.82 9.48
C ASP A 60 -10.06 3.54 10.21
N GLN A 61 -9.69 2.41 9.63
CA GLN A 61 -10.00 1.10 10.16
C GLN A 61 -8.85 0.13 9.89
N ILE A 62 -8.47 -0.62 10.92
CA ILE A 62 -7.56 -1.74 10.82
C ILE A 62 -8.25 -2.95 11.43
N GLN A 63 -8.38 -4.02 10.67
CA GLN A 63 -9.01 -5.27 11.08
C GLN A 63 -8.02 -6.43 10.98
N VAL A 64 -7.94 -7.21 12.06
CA VAL A 64 -7.18 -8.47 12.06
C VAL A 64 -8.15 -9.60 11.80
N HIS A 65 -8.11 -10.16 10.60
CA HIS A 65 -8.81 -11.38 10.24
C HIS A 65 -7.98 -12.56 10.73
N ARG A 66 -8.51 -13.31 11.69
CA ARG A 66 -7.91 -14.56 12.17
C ARG A 66 -8.69 -15.69 11.54
N GLY A 67 -8.02 -16.53 10.75
CA GLY A 67 -8.70 -17.52 9.91
C GLY A 67 -9.63 -18.47 10.68
N GLY A 68 -10.82 -18.71 10.12
CA GLY A 68 -11.59 -19.94 10.34
C GLY A 68 -11.06 -21.09 9.46
N GLU A 69 -11.84 -22.15 9.27
CA GLU A 69 -11.47 -23.47 8.66
C GLU A 69 -10.78 -23.47 7.27
N VAL A 70 -10.56 -22.32 6.62
CA VAL A 70 -9.88 -22.21 5.32
C VAL A 70 -8.40 -21.84 5.49
N PRO A 71 -7.45 -22.65 5.00
CA PRO A 71 -6.02 -22.32 4.98
C PRO A 71 -5.74 -21.01 4.22
N GLY A 72 -4.89 -20.12 4.76
CA GLY A 72 -4.58 -18.81 4.17
C GLY A 72 -5.49 -17.64 4.59
N ALA A 73 -6.44 -17.85 5.50
CA ALA A 73 -7.45 -16.85 5.89
C ALA A 73 -6.97 -15.80 6.93
N THR A 74 -5.72 -15.84 7.38
CA THR A 74 -5.21 -14.84 8.35
C THR A 74 -4.64 -13.62 7.62
N ALA A 75 -5.25 -12.45 7.85
CA ALA A 75 -4.88 -11.22 7.17
C ALA A 75 -5.04 -10.00 8.07
N LEU A 76 -4.22 -8.98 7.83
CA LEU A 76 -4.43 -7.64 8.34
C LEU A 76 -5.00 -6.78 7.21
N GLU A 77 -6.21 -6.27 7.39
CA GLU A 77 -6.84 -5.35 6.44
C GLU A 77 -6.84 -3.93 6.98
N LEU A 78 -6.53 -2.98 6.12
CA LEU A 78 -6.46 -1.57 6.42
C LEU A 78 -7.29 -0.80 5.42
N LYS A 79 -8.14 0.09 5.93
CA LYS A 79 -8.99 0.97 5.13
C LYS A 79 -8.89 2.38 5.68
N ARG A 80 -8.53 3.33 4.83
CA ARG A 80 -8.48 4.74 5.20
C ARG A 80 -9.14 5.59 4.12
N ILE A 81 -9.99 6.51 4.55
CA ILE A 81 -10.63 7.52 3.71
C ILE A 81 -10.36 8.88 4.34
N ARG A 82 -9.95 9.83 3.50
CA ARG A 82 -9.72 11.22 3.88
C ARG A 82 -10.36 12.16 2.89
N LEU A 83 -11.07 13.16 3.38
CA LEU A 83 -11.54 14.27 2.56
C LEU A 83 -10.44 15.32 2.47
N LEU A 84 -10.11 15.69 1.23
CA LEU A 84 -9.07 16.66 0.94
C LEU A 84 -9.72 17.89 0.30
N PRO A 85 -9.46 19.11 0.82
CA PRO A 85 -9.96 20.35 0.25
C PRO A 85 -9.17 20.79 -1.00
N PHE A 86 -8.99 19.87 -1.94
CA PHE A 86 -8.20 20.04 -3.14
C PHE A 86 -8.93 19.48 -4.34
N THR A 87 -8.58 19.98 -5.53
CA THR A 87 -9.08 19.37 -6.77
C THR A 87 -8.46 17.99 -6.95
N THR A 88 -9.19 17.08 -7.58
CA THR A 88 -8.74 15.71 -7.84
C THR A 88 -7.40 15.66 -8.58
N ASN A 89 -7.13 16.59 -9.50
CA ASN A 89 -5.89 16.64 -10.25
C ASN A 89 -4.68 16.97 -9.35
N VAL A 90 -4.79 18.05 -8.55
CA VAL A 90 -3.73 18.45 -7.60
C VAL A 90 -3.44 17.33 -6.61
N ALA A 91 -4.49 16.73 -6.04
CA ALA A 91 -4.32 15.62 -5.10
C ALA A 91 -3.74 14.36 -5.74
N SER A 92 -4.15 14.01 -6.96
CA SER A 92 -3.64 12.84 -7.68
C SER A 92 -2.13 12.96 -7.94
N ASN A 93 -1.69 14.11 -8.43
CA ASN A 93 -0.28 14.36 -8.72
C ASN A 93 0.55 14.37 -7.43
N THR A 94 0.07 15.07 -6.40
CA THR A 94 0.75 15.14 -5.10
C THR A 94 0.90 13.75 -4.46
N VAL A 95 -0.16 12.93 -4.50
CA VAL A 95 -0.09 11.55 -4.00
C VAL A 95 0.95 10.74 -4.78
N TRP A 96 0.98 10.85 -6.11
CA TRP A 96 1.99 10.15 -6.92
C TRP A 96 3.42 10.62 -6.61
N ASP A 97 3.62 11.92 -6.42
CA ASP A 97 4.93 12.47 -6.08
C ASP A 97 5.40 12.00 -4.70
N VAL A 98 4.50 11.90 -3.72
CA VAL A 98 4.83 11.29 -2.42
C VAL A 98 5.16 9.80 -2.56
N MET A 99 4.52 9.07 -3.46
CA MET A 99 4.87 7.65 -3.73
C MET A 99 6.28 7.50 -4.33
N LYS A 100 6.78 8.49 -5.08
CA LYS A 100 8.16 8.51 -5.59
C LYS A 100 9.20 8.64 -4.48
N LEU A 101 8.80 9.04 -3.27
CA LEU A 101 9.65 8.99 -2.07
C LEU A 101 9.74 7.56 -1.47
N GLY A 102 9.10 6.56 -2.09
CA GLY A 102 9.17 5.15 -1.71
C GLY A 102 8.12 4.72 -0.69
N VAL A 103 8.29 3.55 -0.07
CA VAL A 103 7.39 3.06 1.00
C VAL A 103 7.72 3.68 2.36
N ILE A 104 8.99 3.99 2.61
CA ILE A 104 9.50 4.52 3.90
C ILE A 104 9.99 5.95 3.71
N SER A 105 9.49 6.87 4.53
CA SER A 105 9.70 8.31 4.38
C SER A 105 11.11 8.78 4.72
N SER A 106 11.94 7.90 5.30
CA SER A 106 13.36 8.18 5.57
C SER A 106 14.19 7.96 4.31
N GLU A 107 14.70 9.05 3.73
CA GLU A 107 15.58 9.05 2.54
C GLU A 107 16.81 8.14 2.70
N ARG A 108 17.26 7.91 3.95
CA ARG A 108 18.43 7.07 4.24
C ARG A 108 18.14 5.58 4.15
N CYS A 109 16.88 5.18 4.22
CA CYS A 109 16.49 3.78 4.35
C CYS A 109 15.56 3.28 3.23
N ALA A 110 15.30 4.11 2.22
CA ALA A 110 14.52 3.74 1.04
C ALA A 110 15.36 3.90 -0.25
N ARG A 111 15.29 2.91 -1.13
CA ARG A 111 15.76 2.94 -2.50
C ARG A 111 14.54 2.93 -3.41
N VAL A 112 14.44 3.92 -4.28
CA VAL A 112 13.36 4.00 -5.27
C VAL A 112 13.98 3.97 -6.66
N SER A 113 13.35 3.23 -7.57
CA SER A 113 13.71 3.26 -8.99
C SER A 113 12.44 3.47 -9.80
N ILE A 114 12.39 4.59 -10.50
CA ILE A 114 11.35 4.91 -11.46
C ILE A 114 11.62 4.05 -12.70
N ARG A 115 10.67 3.17 -13.04
CA ARG A 115 10.79 2.23 -14.17
C ARG A 115 10.13 2.79 -15.42
N SER A 116 9.04 3.51 -15.24
CA SER A 116 8.39 4.35 -16.24
C SER A 116 7.64 5.49 -15.54
N GLU A 117 6.98 6.36 -16.30
CA GLU A 117 6.19 7.47 -15.77
C GLU A 117 5.19 7.03 -14.67
N ASP A 118 4.60 5.85 -14.85
CA ASP A 118 3.55 5.29 -14.00
C ASP A 118 3.99 4.10 -13.17
N LEU A 119 5.24 3.66 -13.24
CA LEU A 119 5.70 2.45 -12.57
C LEU A 119 6.95 2.73 -11.76
N LEU A 120 6.89 2.37 -10.48
CA LEU A 120 8.05 2.47 -9.60
C LEU A 120 8.25 1.19 -8.79
N THR A 121 9.51 0.90 -8.53
CA THR A 121 9.94 -0.09 -7.53
C THR A 121 10.50 0.65 -6.34
N SER A 122 10.12 0.23 -5.13
CA SER A 122 10.69 0.74 -3.89
C SER A 122 11.16 -0.41 -3.02
N GLN A 123 12.33 -0.27 -2.44
CA GLN A 123 12.82 -1.12 -1.37
C GLN A 123 13.14 -0.24 -0.18
N GLY A 124 12.87 -0.69 1.04
CA GLY A 124 13.38 0.01 2.19
C GLY A 124 13.36 -0.77 3.48
N CYS A 125 14.03 -0.23 4.51
CA CYS A 125 13.99 -0.75 5.87
C CYS A 125 13.65 0.35 6.88
N PHE A 126 12.93 0.02 7.94
CA PHE A 126 12.76 0.91 9.09
C PHE A 126 12.70 0.11 10.38
N THR A 127 13.11 0.75 11.46
CA THR A 127 13.02 0.18 12.80
C THR A 127 11.96 0.93 13.57
N HIS A 128 11.04 0.20 14.19
CA HIS A 128 10.04 0.73 15.10
C HIS A 128 10.34 0.24 16.52
N GLU A 129 10.61 1.17 17.43
CA GLU A 129 10.76 0.87 18.85
C GLU A 129 9.38 0.60 19.46
N LEU A 130 9.30 -0.42 20.31
CA LEU A 130 8.11 -0.84 21.02
C LEU A 130 8.12 -0.27 22.45
N ASP A 131 6.93 -0.09 23.03
CA ASP A 131 6.78 0.47 24.38
C ASP A 131 7.48 -0.35 25.47
N ASP A 132 7.71 -1.65 25.24
CA ASP A 132 8.40 -2.55 26.17
C ASP A 132 9.93 -2.44 26.10
N GLY A 133 10.48 -1.56 25.26
CA GLY A 133 11.92 -1.44 24.96
C GLY A 133 12.42 -2.41 23.89
N GLY A 134 11.52 -3.21 23.31
CA GLY A 134 11.80 -4.05 22.17
C GLY A 134 11.81 -3.23 20.88
N ARG A 135 12.14 -3.89 19.77
CA ARG A 135 12.13 -3.26 18.44
C ARG A 135 11.68 -4.19 17.33
N VAL A 136 11.23 -3.58 16.24
CA VAL A 136 10.74 -4.24 15.04
C VAL A 136 11.51 -3.69 13.86
N ASP A 137 12.34 -4.51 13.23
CA ASP A 137 12.96 -4.18 11.95
C ASP A 137 12.05 -4.66 10.82
N VAL A 138 11.54 -3.74 10.03
CA VAL A 138 10.67 -4.00 8.88
C VAL A 138 11.46 -3.76 7.60
N ARG A 139 11.45 -4.73 6.68
CA ARG A 139 12.04 -4.60 5.34
C ARG A 139 10.97 -4.83 4.29
N ILE A 140 10.82 -3.90 3.36
CA ILE A 140 9.74 -3.91 2.37
C ILE A 140 10.34 -3.85 0.99
N CYS A 141 9.84 -4.71 0.09
CA CYS A 141 10.03 -4.61 -1.35
C CYS A 141 8.67 -4.43 -1.99
N CYS A 142 8.50 -3.37 -2.76
CA CYS A 142 7.22 -2.93 -3.28
C CYS A 142 7.31 -2.54 -4.75
N LEU A 143 6.27 -2.87 -5.49
CA LEU A 143 6.01 -2.42 -6.85
C LEU A 143 4.69 -1.63 -6.84
N MET A 144 4.72 -0.43 -7.42
CA MET A 144 3.54 0.43 -7.50
C MET A 144 3.30 0.87 -8.93
N LYS A 145 2.06 0.72 -9.41
CA LYS A 145 1.63 1.16 -10.75
C LYS A 145 0.53 2.20 -10.61
N ARG A 146 0.78 3.41 -11.12
CA ARG A 146 -0.23 4.43 -11.35
C ARG A 146 -1.07 4.09 -12.58
N ILE A 147 -2.37 4.32 -12.46
CA ILE A 147 -3.36 4.17 -13.51
C ILE A 147 -4.22 5.43 -13.46
N GLU A 148 -4.10 6.25 -14.49
CA GLU A 148 -4.95 7.42 -14.67
C GLU A 148 -6.32 7.00 -15.20
N GLY A 149 -7.35 7.67 -14.70
CA GLY A 149 -8.73 7.46 -15.13
C GLY A 149 -9.48 8.79 -15.21
N PRO A 150 -10.68 8.78 -15.80
CA PRO A 150 -11.48 10.00 -16.01
C PRO A 150 -11.88 10.68 -14.69
N GLU A 151 -11.95 9.93 -13.58
CA GLU A 151 -12.34 10.42 -12.27
C GLU A 151 -11.15 10.51 -11.30
N GLY A 152 -9.93 10.64 -11.81
CA GLY A 152 -8.71 10.78 -11.01
C GLY A 152 -7.77 9.58 -11.14
N CYS A 153 -6.96 9.36 -10.11
CA CYS A 153 -5.83 8.43 -10.18
C CYS A 153 -6.01 7.23 -9.25
N THR A 154 -5.57 6.05 -9.69
CA THR A 154 -5.41 4.86 -8.85
C THR A 154 -3.96 4.42 -8.86
N VAL A 155 -3.40 4.11 -7.70
CA VAL A 155 -2.10 3.47 -7.58
C VAL A 155 -2.34 2.07 -7.03
N LEU A 156 -2.03 1.05 -7.82
CA LEU A 156 -2.00 -0.33 -7.36
C LEU A 156 -0.66 -0.60 -6.67
N ILE A 157 -0.70 -1.35 -5.57
CA ILE A 157 0.46 -1.63 -4.72
C ILE A 157 0.56 -3.14 -4.51
N GLU A 158 1.72 -3.72 -4.83
CA GLU A 158 2.10 -5.08 -4.46
C GLU A 158 3.41 -5.04 -3.68
N SER A 159 3.48 -5.74 -2.54
CA SER A 159 4.71 -5.85 -1.77
C SER A 159 4.92 -7.20 -1.11
N ILE A 160 6.15 -7.38 -0.66
CA ILE A 160 6.57 -8.39 0.30
C ILE A 160 7.23 -7.65 1.44
N THR A 161 6.80 -7.95 2.66
CA THR A 161 7.36 -7.35 3.87
C THR A 161 7.93 -8.43 4.77
N GLU A 162 9.20 -8.28 5.13
CA GLU A 162 9.85 -9.06 6.19
C GLU A 162 9.79 -8.26 7.51
N TRP A 163 9.38 -8.93 8.57
CA TRP A 163 9.26 -8.42 9.92
C TRP A 163 10.25 -9.18 10.80
N VAL A 164 11.15 -8.49 11.48
CA VAL A 164 12.09 -9.07 12.45
C VAL A 164 11.84 -8.40 13.78
N VAL A 165 11.30 -9.13 14.75
CA VAL A 165 10.86 -8.56 16.03
C VAL A 165 11.70 -9.10 17.16
N ARG A 166 12.17 -8.16 17.99
CA ARG A 166 13.00 -8.38 19.17
C ARG A 166 12.30 -7.74 20.37
N LEU A 167 11.46 -8.50 21.06
CA LEU A 167 10.85 -8.03 22.31
C LEU A 167 11.87 -8.11 23.44
N SER A 168 11.76 -7.23 24.43
CA SER A 168 12.74 -7.12 25.53
C SER A 168 12.91 -8.42 26.32
N ASN A 169 11.83 -9.20 26.46
CA ASN A 169 11.78 -10.41 27.28
C ASN A 169 11.43 -11.67 26.46
N SER A 170 11.64 -11.67 25.14
CA SER A 170 11.32 -12.82 24.31
C SER A 170 12.32 -13.05 23.20
N ARG A 171 12.34 -14.28 22.69
CA ARG A 171 13.21 -14.66 21.58
C ARG A 171 12.82 -13.90 20.31
N GLU A 172 13.82 -13.48 19.54
CA GLU A 172 13.63 -12.91 18.21
C GLU A 172 12.77 -13.84 17.36
N TRP A 173 11.76 -13.27 16.71
CA TRP A 173 10.97 -13.97 15.70
C TRP A 173 10.97 -13.20 14.39
N LYS A 174 10.85 -13.96 13.30
CA LYS A 174 10.78 -13.43 11.94
C LYS A 174 9.47 -13.84 11.30
N HIS A 175 8.92 -12.92 10.53
CA HIS A 175 7.66 -13.13 9.85
C HIS A 175 7.69 -12.48 8.47
N MET A 176 6.95 -13.03 7.50
CA MET A 176 6.89 -12.48 6.15
C MET A 176 5.44 -12.41 5.69
N THR A 177 5.05 -11.22 5.20
CA THR A 177 3.74 -10.98 4.63
C THR A 177 3.84 -10.70 3.14
N ARG A 178 2.82 -11.13 2.42
CA ARG A 178 2.51 -10.65 1.07
C ARG A 178 1.45 -9.59 1.21
N ASP A 179 1.73 -8.42 0.67
CA ASP A 179 0.83 -7.29 0.83
C ASP A 179 0.33 -6.85 -0.54
N SER A 180 -0.94 -6.51 -0.59
CA SER A 180 -1.61 -6.04 -1.78
C SER A 180 -2.61 -4.96 -1.41
N GLY A 181 -2.72 -3.95 -2.25
CA GLY A 181 -3.71 -2.92 -2.04
C GLY A 181 -3.70 -1.85 -3.11
N TRP A 182 -4.38 -0.76 -2.83
CA TRP A 182 -4.51 0.35 -3.74
C TRP A 182 -4.72 1.66 -2.98
N VAL A 183 -4.31 2.76 -3.64
CA VAL A 183 -4.63 4.13 -3.26
C VAL A 183 -5.39 4.77 -4.40
N ALA A 184 -6.45 5.50 -4.11
CA ALA A 184 -7.25 6.17 -5.12
C ALA A 184 -7.57 7.60 -4.69
N VAL A 185 -7.49 8.52 -5.63
CA VAL A 185 -8.02 9.88 -5.49
C VAL A 185 -9.24 10.01 -6.39
N ARG A 186 -10.38 10.40 -5.81
CA ARG A 186 -11.67 10.52 -6.52
C ARG A 186 -12.35 11.86 -6.23
N PRO A 187 -13.04 12.48 -7.20
CA PRO A 187 -13.85 13.65 -6.93
C PRO A 187 -14.99 13.31 -5.99
N VAL A 188 -15.39 14.27 -5.16
CA VAL A 188 -16.66 14.21 -4.44
C VAL A 188 -17.74 14.75 -5.37
N ALA A 189 -18.76 13.95 -5.68
CA ALA A 189 -19.78 14.26 -6.68
C ALA A 189 -20.47 15.63 -6.50
N SER A 190 -20.53 16.15 -5.28
CA SER A 190 -21.16 17.43 -4.96
C SER A 190 -20.25 18.65 -5.02
N THR A 191 -18.93 18.51 -5.21
CA THR A 191 -18.00 19.64 -5.05
C THR A 191 -16.69 19.44 -5.83
N ALA A 192 -16.45 20.27 -6.86
CA ALA A 192 -15.26 20.19 -7.72
C ALA A 192 -13.92 20.50 -7.01
N GLN A 193 -13.97 21.16 -5.85
CA GLN A 193 -12.80 21.50 -5.02
C GLN A 193 -12.57 20.51 -3.86
N LEU A 194 -13.34 19.42 -3.80
CA LEU A 194 -13.16 18.37 -2.82
C LEU A 194 -12.88 17.04 -3.52
N CYS A 195 -11.88 16.33 -3.02
CA CYS A 195 -11.63 14.96 -3.41
C CYS A 195 -11.51 14.05 -2.19
N GLN A 196 -11.66 12.75 -2.42
CA GLN A 196 -11.40 11.71 -1.44
C GLN A 196 -10.11 11.00 -1.79
N LEU A 197 -9.21 10.90 -0.81
CA LEU A 197 -8.13 9.94 -0.80
C LEU A 197 -8.61 8.67 -0.11
N LYS A 198 -8.61 7.56 -0.84
CA LYS A 198 -8.97 6.23 -0.35
C LYS A 198 -7.76 5.31 -0.41
N LEU A 199 -7.53 4.54 0.64
CA LEU A 199 -6.48 3.55 0.75
C LEU A 199 -7.12 2.26 1.24
N GLU A 200 -6.84 1.16 0.56
CA GLU A 200 -7.13 -0.19 1.04
C GLU A 200 -5.90 -1.07 0.87
N MET A 201 -5.46 -1.71 1.95
CA MET A 201 -4.31 -2.62 1.95
C MET A 201 -4.64 -3.88 2.72
N ARG A 202 -4.13 -5.01 2.26
CA ARG A 202 -4.25 -6.30 2.90
C ARG A 202 -2.88 -6.96 2.98
N LEU A 203 -2.46 -7.31 4.19
CA LEU A 203 -1.23 -8.05 4.46
C LEU A 203 -1.63 -9.49 4.82
N GLN A 204 -1.07 -10.48 4.13
CA GLN A 204 -1.39 -11.89 4.31
C GLN A 204 -0.14 -12.69 4.63
N THR A 205 -0.28 -13.70 5.50
CA THR A 205 0.79 -14.69 5.72
C THR A 205 1.12 -15.44 4.45
N ASN A 206 2.42 -15.57 4.17
CA ASN A 206 2.89 -16.51 3.18
C ASN A 206 2.90 -17.94 3.77
N GLU A 207 1.82 -18.70 3.63
CA GLU A 207 1.79 -20.13 4.02
C GLU A 207 2.63 -21.03 3.07
N SER A 208 3.20 -20.49 1.99
CA SER A 208 3.74 -21.30 0.89
C SER A 208 5.25 -21.25 0.67
N VAL A 209 6.07 -20.82 1.64
CA VAL A 209 7.50 -21.18 1.61
C VAL A 209 7.67 -22.47 2.41
N LYS A 210 7.39 -23.61 1.76
CA LYS A 210 7.85 -24.92 2.23
C LYS A 210 9.37 -24.95 2.14
N VAL A 211 10.07 -24.33 3.08
CA VAL A 211 11.45 -24.72 3.38
C VAL A 211 11.33 -26.10 4.01
N SER A 212 11.71 -27.12 3.25
CA SER A 212 11.80 -28.51 3.69
C SER A 212 12.69 -28.60 4.93
N THR A 213 12.09 -28.73 6.11
CA THR A 213 12.62 -29.42 7.29
C THR A 213 11.56 -29.41 8.40
N THR A 214 10.93 -30.57 8.60
CA THR A 214 10.39 -31.07 9.88
C THR A 214 10.00 -30.04 10.97
N GLN A 215 9.04 -29.15 10.69
CA GLN A 215 8.41 -28.35 11.74
C GLN A 215 7.02 -27.82 11.35
N SER A 216 6.10 -28.72 11.01
CA SER A 216 4.71 -28.39 10.64
C SER A 216 3.80 -28.01 11.84
N LYS A 217 4.34 -27.33 12.86
CA LYS A 217 3.61 -26.84 14.06
C LYS A 217 3.93 -25.38 14.42
N ARG A 218 4.53 -24.61 13.51
CA ARG A 218 4.55 -23.14 13.60
C ARG A 218 3.38 -22.57 12.81
N ASP A 219 2.18 -22.96 13.25
CA ASP A 219 0.92 -22.49 12.70
C ASP A 219 0.90 -20.95 12.76
N SER A 220 0.67 -20.33 11.60
CA SER A 220 0.59 -18.89 11.31
C SER A 220 0.89 -17.94 12.48
N LEU A 221 2.13 -17.44 12.57
CA LEU A 221 2.54 -16.45 13.59
C LEU A 221 1.63 -15.20 13.64
N LEU A 222 0.94 -14.83 12.55
CA LEU A 222 -0.07 -13.75 12.55
C LEU A 222 -1.25 -13.99 13.50
N LEU A 223 -1.55 -15.25 13.84
CA LEU A 223 -2.61 -15.62 14.78
C LEU A 223 -2.25 -15.31 16.23
N ALA A 224 -0.95 -15.21 16.55
CA ALA A 224 -0.52 -14.83 17.88
C ALA A 224 -0.84 -13.35 18.11
N ARG A 225 -1.64 -13.05 19.14
CA ARG A 225 -2.09 -11.67 19.45
C ARG A 225 -0.95 -10.65 19.46
N GLY A 226 0.18 -11.01 20.09
CA GLY A 226 1.36 -10.14 20.16
C GLY A 226 2.00 -9.83 18.80
N VAL A 227 1.93 -10.75 17.83
CA VAL A 227 2.42 -10.50 16.46
C VAL A 227 1.48 -9.51 15.78
N SER A 228 0.15 -9.74 15.83
CA SER A 228 -0.84 -8.84 15.24
C SER A 228 -0.77 -7.42 15.78
N ASP A 229 -0.60 -7.27 17.09
CA ASP A 229 -0.55 -5.94 17.74
C ASP A 229 0.68 -5.15 17.29
N VAL A 230 1.84 -5.82 17.20
CA VAL A 230 3.09 -5.23 16.72
C VAL A 230 2.98 -4.76 15.27
N MET A 231 2.40 -5.56 14.37
CA MET A 231 2.22 -5.15 12.97
C MET A 231 1.17 -4.04 12.85
N VAL A 232 0.08 -4.10 13.59
CA VAL A 232 -0.95 -3.04 13.61
C VAL A 232 -0.32 -1.70 13.99
N ALA A 233 0.49 -1.65 15.06
CA ALA A 233 1.18 -0.45 15.49
C ALA A 233 2.16 0.07 14.41
N SER A 234 3.00 -0.83 13.89
CA SER A 234 4.00 -0.49 12.88
C SER A 234 3.38 0.05 11.59
N VAL A 235 2.34 -0.62 11.08
CA VAL A 235 1.66 -0.18 9.85
C VAL A 235 0.91 1.13 10.07
N ARG A 236 0.24 1.31 11.22
CA ARG A 236 -0.43 2.58 11.55
C ARG A 236 0.55 3.75 11.50
N ASN A 237 1.76 3.57 12.03
CA ASN A 237 2.80 4.60 12.00
C ASN A 237 3.24 4.94 10.58
N VAL A 238 3.47 3.92 9.73
CA VAL A 238 3.80 4.14 8.31
C VAL A 238 2.67 4.90 7.60
N LEU A 239 1.41 4.49 7.79
CA LEU A 239 0.27 5.15 7.17
C LEU A 239 0.10 6.60 7.63
N ASN A 240 0.30 6.88 8.91
CA ASN A 240 0.23 8.23 9.46
C ASN A 240 1.35 9.11 8.91
N SER A 241 2.59 8.62 8.89
CA SER A 241 3.72 9.36 8.31
C SER A 241 3.49 9.66 6.82
N ARG A 242 2.99 8.68 6.06
CA ARG A 242 2.69 8.86 4.63
C ARG A 242 1.58 9.86 4.39
N HIS A 243 0.53 9.82 5.19
CA HIS A 243 -0.55 10.78 5.11
C HIS A 243 -0.09 12.20 5.44
N GLN A 244 0.72 12.36 6.49
CA GLN A 244 1.29 13.65 6.86
C GLN A 244 2.17 14.24 5.74
N LEU A 245 2.93 13.41 5.02
CA LEU A 245 3.68 13.87 3.86
C LEU A 245 2.77 14.37 2.74
N ILE A 246 1.66 13.68 2.48
CA ILE A 246 0.66 14.11 1.49
C ILE A 246 0.07 15.46 1.92
N ASP A 247 -0.33 15.61 3.19
CA ASP A 247 -0.91 16.84 3.69
C ASP A 247 0.08 18.02 3.59
N ASN A 248 1.34 17.81 4.00
CA ASN A 248 2.38 18.82 3.89
C ASN A 248 2.62 19.23 2.43
N ALA A 249 2.80 18.27 1.53
CA ALA A 249 3.01 18.55 0.11
C ALA A 249 1.81 19.29 -0.51
N LEU A 250 0.58 18.91 -0.13
CA LEU A 250 -0.63 19.61 -0.58
C LEU A 250 -0.68 21.05 -0.06
N LEU A 251 -0.30 21.30 1.19
CA LEU A 251 -0.24 22.66 1.75
C LEU A 251 0.83 23.52 1.05
N ASP A 252 1.97 22.94 0.71
CA ASP A 252 3.05 23.63 -0.01
C ASP A 252 2.61 24.06 -1.43
N THR A 253 1.77 23.27 -2.11
CA THR A 253 1.20 23.66 -3.41
C THR A 253 0.30 24.89 -3.34
N ARG A 254 -0.37 25.14 -2.21
CA ARG A 254 -1.18 26.37 -2.02
C ARG A 254 -0.29 27.58 -1.80
N THR A 255 0.78 27.41 -1.02
CA THR A 255 1.69 28.50 -0.68
C THR A 255 2.43 29.01 -1.92
N THR A 256 2.82 28.11 -2.83
CA THR A 256 3.45 28.48 -4.11
C THR A 256 2.50 29.19 -5.07
N GLN A 257 1.19 28.88 -5.06
CA GLN A 257 0.19 29.61 -5.85
C GLN A 257 -0.07 31.04 -5.36
N HIS A 258 0.09 31.30 -4.06
CA HIS A 258 -0.10 32.65 -3.50
C HIS A 258 1.09 33.59 -3.70
N VAL A 259 2.30 33.06 -3.90
CA VAL A 259 3.52 33.87 -4.11
C VAL A 259 3.72 34.25 -5.59
N ALA A 260 3.07 33.54 -6.51
CA ALA A 260 3.13 33.80 -7.95
C ALA A 260 1.98 34.69 -8.48
N GLY A 261 1.21 35.33 -7.58
CA GLY A 261 0.08 36.21 -7.91
C GLY A 261 0.36 37.68 -7.65
#